data_AF-A0A955A9N7-F1
#
_entry.id   AF-A0A955A9N7-F1
#
_cell.length_a   1.000
_cell.length_b   1.000
_cell.length_c   1.000
_cell.angle_alpha   90.00
_cell.angle_beta   90.00
_cell.angle_gamma   90.00
#
_symmetry.space_group_name_H-M   'P 1'
#
loop_
_entity.id
_entity.type
_entity.pdbx_description
1 polymer ?
#
loop_
_entity_poly.entity_id
_entity_poly.type
_entity_poly.pdbx_seq_one_letter_code
_entity_poly.pdbx_strand_id
1 'polypeptide(L)'
;KENLDGIRNKSTKHPLRKSLDSVVGEHFVAGLNLALPKCANCSERRLTDNQRFCHNCAHQLVDASTFNLCLDTSIAEVPGLTDWQRKQIKDNLPFFKTIRDYLAKQDPAAELLTVSGFGKSRTARIVDVLNSFVDDYLS
;
A
#
# COMPACT_ATOMS: atom_id res chain seq x y z
N LYS A 1 39.44 -25.62 33.12
CA LYS A 1 39.60 -26.26 31.79
C LYS A 1 38.55 -25.80 30.76
N GLU A 2 37.72 -24.79 31.07
CA GLU A 2 36.58 -24.38 30.20
C GLU A 2 36.93 -23.30 29.14
N ASN A 3 38.13 -22.73 29.14
CA ASN A 3 38.48 -21.61 28.25
C ASN A 3 39.01 -22.02 26.85
N LEU A 4 39.24 -23.31 26.58
CA LEU A 4 39.83 -23.76 25.31
C LEU A 4 38.78 -24.17 24.25
N ASP A 5 37.56 -24.52 24.68
CA ASP A 5 36.51 -24.99 23.78
C ASP A 5 35.85 -23.87 22.97
N GLY A 6 35.93 -22.61 23.44
CA GLY A 6 35.39 -21.44 22.73
C GLY A 6 36.13 -21.05 21.45
N ILE A 7 37.40 -21.46 21.32
CA ILE A 7 38.30 -21.07 20.22
C ILE A 7 38.03 -21.88 18.93
N ARG A 8 37.34 -23.03 19.04
CA ARG A 8 37.04 -23.91 17.89
C ARG A 8 35.80 -23.52 17.09
N ASN A 9 34.97 -22.61 17.62
CA ASN A 9 33.71 -22.23 16.97
C ASN A 9 33.92 -21.12 15.94
N LYS A 10 33.38 -21.29 14.73
CA LYS A 10 33.49 -20.30 13.66
C LYS A 10 32.81 -18.98 14.07
N SER A 11 33.51 -17.86 13.90
CA SER A 11 33.10 -16.50 14.29
C SER A 11 32.04 -15.87 13.35
N THR A 12 31.17 -16.66 12.73
CA THR A 12 30.11 -16.13 11.87
C THR A 12 28.76 -16.30 12.58
N LYS A 13 28.46 -15.32 13.45
CA LYS A 13 27.11 -15.16 14.01
C LYS A 13 26.18 -14.59 12.94
N HIS A 14 25.80 -15.40 11.96
CA HIS A 14 24.71 -15.02 11.06
C HIS A 14 23.40 -15.09 11.86
N PRO A 15 22.61 -14.01 11.92
CA PRO A 15 21.30 -14.09 12.52
C PRO A 15 20.50 -15.17 11.80
N LEU A 16 19.89 -16.09 12.56
CA LEU A 16 19.00 -17.10 11.99
C LEU A 16 17.83 -16.37 11.33
N ARG A 17 17.66 -16.57 10.02
CA ARG A 17 16.50 -16.05 9.30
C ARG A 17 15.27 -16.80 9.82
N LYS A 18 14.43 -16.11 10.59
CA LYS A 18 13.13 -16.67 10.99
C LYS A 18 12.24 -16.73 9.76
N SER A 19 11.69 -17.90 9.44
CA SER A 19 10.62 -18.01 8.46
C SER A 19 9.33 -17.42 9.04
N LEU A 20 8.37 -17.07 8.18
CA LEU A 20 7.07 -16.59 8.63
C LEU A 20 6.40 -17.64 9.55
N ASP A 21 6.53 -18.91 9.19
CA ASP A 21 6.01 -20.06 9.96
C ASP A 21 6.60 -20.13 11.36
N SER A 22 7.89 -19.79 11.51
CA SER A 22 8.59 -19.75 12.79
C SER A 22 8.11 -18.62 13.72
N VAL A 23 7.48 -17.58 13.17
CA VAL A 23 7.01 -16.41 13.94
C VAL A 23 5.52 -16.50 14.26
N VAL A 24 4.71 -16.90 13.27
CA VAL A 24 3.23 -16.86 13.37
C VAL A 24 2.61 -18.25 13.54
N GLY A 25 3.39 -19.32 13.36
CA GLY A 25 2.94 -20.71 13.44
C GLY A 25 2.45 -21.25 12.10
N GLU A 26 2.76 -22.52 11.83
CA GLU A 26 2.44 -23.21 10.56
C GLU A 26 0.93 -23.23 10.26
N HIS A 27 0.10 -23.41 11.29
CA HIS A 27 -1.37 -23.39 11.15
C HIS A 27 -1.91 -22.04 10.65
N PHE A 28 -1.30 -20.93 11.08
CA PHE A 28 -1.72 -19.60 10.64
C PHE A 28 -1.38 -19.40 9.16
N VAL A 29 -0.16 -19.77 8.76
CA VAL A 29 0.31 -19.65 7.37
C VAL A 29 -0.51 -20.53 6.43
N ALA A 30 -0.82 -21.78 6.84
CA ALA A 30 -1.67 -22.68 6.07
C ALA A 30 -3.12 -22.17 5.89
N GLY A 31 -3.59 -21.30 6.80
CA GLY A 31 -4.90 -20.65 6.72
C GLY A 31 -4.94 -19.43 5.80
N LEU A 32 -3.79 -18.90 5.37
CA LEU A 32 -3.72 -17.79 4.45
C LEU A 32 -4.09 -18.27 3.05
N ASN A 33 -5.11 -17.66 2.46
CA ASN A 33 -5.51 -17.93 1.08
C ASN A 33 -5.35 -16.63 0.28
N LEU A 34 -4.46 -16.63 -0.71
CA LEU A 34 -4.24 -15.53 -1.64
C LEU A 34 -5.34 -15.51 -2.72
N ALA A 35 -6.60 -15.66 -2.32
CA ALA A 35 -7.74 -15.60 -3.22
C ALA A 35 -8.06 -14.13 -3.55
N LEU A 36 -8.49 -13.90 -4.78
CA LEU A 36 -9.04 -12.62 -5.19
C LEU A 36 -10.24 -12.22 -4.30
N PRO A 37 -10.50 -10.92 -4.16
CA PRO A 37 -11.56 -10.42 -3.31
C PRO A 37 -12.93 -11.00 -3.70
N LYS A 38 -13.76 -11.21 -2.68
CA LYS A 38 -15.14 -11.69 -2.82
C LYS A 38 -15.99 -10.70 -3.63
N CYS A 39 -17.18 -11.11 -4.05
CA CYS A 39 -18.09 -10.23 -4.77
C CYS A 39 -18.43 -8.98 -3.95
N ALA A 40 -18.27 -7.79 -4.54
CA ALA A 40 -18.59 -6.52 -3.86
C ALA A 40 -20.08 -6.36 -3.53
N ASN A 41 -20.97 -7.04 -4.28
CA ASN A 41 -22.41 -6.91 -4.11
C ASN A 41 -23.00 -7.93 -3.11
N CYS A 42 -22.66 -9.22 -3.26
CA CYS A 42 -23.23 -10.27 -2.41
C CYS A 42 -22.24 -10.94 -1.45
N SER A 43 -20.97 -10.52 -1.45
CA SER A 43 -19.89 -11.09 -0.63
C SER A 43 -19.59 -12.57 -0.84
N GLU A 44 -20.14 -13.19 -1.89
CA GLU A 44 -19.86 -14.58 -2.24
C GLU A 44 -18.44 -14.77 -2.76
N ARG A 45 -17.83 -15.92 -2.47
CA ARG A 45 -16.48 -16.25 -2.94
C ARG A 45 -16.46 -16.46 -4.46
N ARG A 46 -15.34 -16.11 -5.10
CA ARG A 46 -15.05 -16.55 -6.47
C ARG A 46 -14.75 -18.05 -6.47
N LEU A 47 -15.25 -18.76 -7.49
CA LEU A 47 -14.94 -20.17 -7.71
C LEU A 47 -13.60 -20.33 -8.45
N THR A 48 -13.29 -19.38 -9.34
CA THR A 48 -12.02 -19.32 -10.07
C THR A 48 -11.52 -17.88 -10.10
N ASP A 49 -10.21 -17.71 -10.24
CA ASP A 49 -9.60 -16.37 -10.23
C ASP A 49 -10.00 -15.56 -11.48
N ASN A 50 -10.13 -16.22 -12.63
CA ASN A 50 -10.51 -15.60 -13.91
C ASN A 50 -12.02 -15.35 -14.07
N GLN A 51 -12.80 -15.51 -13.00
CA GLN A 51 -14.25 -15.36 -13.03
C GLN A 51 -14.66 -13.89 -13.21
N ARG A 52 -15.29 -13.57 -14.34
CA ARG A 52 -15.72 -12.19 -14.67
C ARG A 52 -17.05 -11.76 -14.03
N PHE A 53 -17.89 -12.70 -13.64
CA PHE A 53 -19.22 -12.44 -13.07
C PHE A 53 -19.48 -13.34 -11.87
N CYS A 54 -20.12 -12.84 -10.82
CA CYS A 54 -20.43 -13.61 -9.63
C CYS A 54 -21.40 -14.74 -9.97
N HIS A 55 -21.06 -15.95 -9.55
CA HIS A 55 -21.92 -17.13 -9.76
C HIS A 55 -23.26 -17.00 -9.03
N ASN A 56 -23.29 -16.30 -7.89
CA ASN A 56 -24.49 -16.17 -7.07
C ASN A 56 -25.41 -15.01 -7.53
N CYS A 57 -24.87 -13.82 -7.80
CA CYS A 57 -25.69 -12.63 -8.08
C CYS A 57 -25.54 -12.05 -9.49
N ALA A 58 -24.77 -12.71 -10.38
CA ALA A 58 -24.45 -12.25 -11.74
C ALA A 58 -23.80 -10.86 -11.84
N HIS A 59 -23.46 -10.21 -10.72
CA HIS A 59 -22.75 -8.94 -10.71
C HIS A 59 -21.35 -9.11 -11.30
N GLN A 60 -20.92 -8.16 -12.13
CA GLN A 60 -19.57 -8.18 -12.69
C GLN A 60 -18.56 -8.17 -11.55
N LEU A 61 -17.75 -9.22 -11.49
CA LEU A 61 -16.61 -9.25 -10.58
C LEU A 61 -15.56 -8.34 -11.19
N VAL A 62 -15.36 -7.21 -10.54
CA VAL A 62 -14.29 -6.31 -10.93
C VAL A 62 -12.99 -7.02 -10.59
N ASP A 63 -12.20 -7.33 -11.61
CA ASP A 63 -10.78 -7.49 -11.41
C ASP A 63 -10.26 -6.07 -11.21
N ALA A 64 -10.37 -5.57 -9.98
CA ALA A 64 -9.80 -4.28 -9.66
C ALA A 64 -8.31 -4.51 -9.71
N SER A 65 -7.70 -4.24 -10.87
CA SER A 65 -6.25 -4.25 -11.00
C SER A 65 -5.67 -3.44 -9.84
N THR A 66 -4.56 -3.91 -9.28
CA THR A 66 -3.85 -3.19 -8.20
C THR A 66 -3.64 -1.72 -8.56
N PHE A 67 -3.48 -1.44 -9.86
CA PHE A 67 -3.46 -0.11 -10.44
C PHE A 67 -4.77 0.68 -10.21
N ASN A 68 -5.95 0.13 -10.53
CA ASN A 68 -7.23 0.81 -10.28
C ASN A 68 -7.46 1.07 -8.78
N LEU A 69 -7.08 0.12 -7.93
CA LEU A 69 -7.14 0.31 -6.47
C LEU A 69 -6.22 1.46 -6.01
N CYS A 70 -5.00 1.55 -6.54
CA CYS A 70 -4.08 2.66 -6.27
C CYS A 70 -4.71 4.00 -6.70
N LEU A 71 -5.24 4.07 -7.92
CA LEU A 71 -5.86 5.29 -8.46
C LEU A 71 -7.05 5.78 -7.63
N ASP A 72 -7.90 4.86 -7.16
CA ASP A 72 -9.10 5.19 -6.40
C ASP A 72 -8.81 5.47 -4.92
N THR A 73 -7.57 5.25 -4.46
CA THR A 73 -7.14 5.55 -3.09
C THR A 73 -7.21 7.04 -2.82
N SER A 74 -7.78 7.42 -1.66
CA SER A 74 -7.83 8.81 -1.26
C SER A 74 -6.45 9.31 -0.81
N ILE A 75 -6.10 10.54 -1.19
CA ILE A 75 -4.88 11.21 -0.73
C ILE A 75 -4.86 11.35 0.79
N ALA A 76 -6.03 11.42 1.43
CA ALA A 76 -6.16 11.46 2.88
C ALA A 76 -5.80 10.15 3.56
N GLU A 77 -5.66 9.03 2.84
CA GLU A 77 -5.31 7.71 3.37
C GLU A 77 -3.84 7.35 3.14
N VAL A 78 -3.12 8.13 2.32
CA VAL A 78 -1.71 7.88 2.00
C VAL A 78 -0.83 7.97 3.26
N PRO A 79 -0.02 6.94 3.57
CA PRO A 79 0.91 6.99 4.69
C PRO A 79 2.02 8.03 4.45
N GLY A 80 2.54 8.64 5.52
CA GLY A 80 3.63 9.62 5.42
C GLY A 80 3.19 11.10 5.33
N LEU A 81 1.92 11.38 5.06
CA LEU A 81 1.36 12.74 5.21
C LEU A 81 0.97 13.01 6.67
N THR A 82 1.26 14.20 7.17
CA THR A 82 0.79 14.65 8.49
C THR A 82 -0.69 15.03 8.45
N ASP A 83 -1.39 14.92 9.57
CA ASP A 83 -2.82 15.26 9.66
C ASP A 83 -3.11 16.70 9.22
N TRP A 84 -2.19 17.61 9.55
CA TRP A 84 -2.28 19.00 9.11
C TRP A 84 -2.17 19.14 7.59
N GLN A 85 -1.24 18.41 6.93
CA GLN A 85 -1.14 18.41 5.46
C GLN A 85 -2.38 17.83 4.81
N ARG A 86 -2.91 16.71 5.34
CA ARG A 86 -4.16 16.09 4.85
C ARG A 86 -5.32 17.09 4.91
N LYS A 87 -5.45 17.81 6.03
CA LYS A 87 -6.48 18.83 6.21
C LYS A 87 -6.31 20.01 5.25
N GLN A 88 -5.09 20.54 5.10
CA GLN A 88 -4.84 21.65 4.17
C GLN A 88 -5.13 21.28 2.72
N ILE A 89 -4.74 20.08 2.29
CA ILE A 89 -5.03 19.58 0.94
C ILE A 89 -6.55 19.44 0.76
N LYS A 90 -7.25 18.82 1.72
CA LYS A 90 -8.70 18.63 1.67
C LYS A 90 -9.49 19.94 1.61
N ASP A 91 -9.07 20.94 2.40
CA ASP A 91 -9.81 22.20 2.54
C ASP A 91 -9.53 23.17 1.38
N ASN A 92 -8.30 23.19 0.83
CA ASN A 92 -7.91 24.16 -0.20
C ASN A 92 -7.91 23.60 -1.63
N LEU A 93 -7.83 22.28 -1.81
CA LEU A 93 -7.74 21.64 -3.12
C LEU A 93 -8.91 20.66 -3.33
N PRO A 94 -10.12 21.16 -3.64
CA PRO A 94 -11.32 20.32 -3.74
C PRO A 94 -11.26 19.30 -4.88
N PHE A 95 -10.42 19.52 -5.90
CA PHE A 95 -10.21 18.59 -7.02
C PHE A 95 -9.10 17.58 -6.78
N PHE A 96 -8.43 17.63 -5.62
CA PHE A 96 -7.25 16.83 -5.31
C PHE A 96 -7.61 15.80 -4.23
N LYS A 97 -8.50 14.85 -4.59
CA LYS A 97 -9.09 13.90 -3.62
C LYS A 97 -8.43 12.53 -3.67
N THR A 98 -8.14 12.04 -4.88
CA THR A 98 -7.63 10.70 -5.15
C THR A 98 -6.28 10.73 -5.84
N ILE A 99 -5.55 9.61 -5.81
CA ILE A 99 -4.28 9.46 -6.54
C ILE A 99 -4.51 9.63 -8.05
N ARG A 100 -5.66 9.20 -8.57
CA ARG A 100 -6.10 9.49 -9.93
C ARG A 100 -6.08 10.98 -10.24
N ASP A 101 -6.65 11.79 -9.36
CA ASP A 101 -6.69 13.24 -9.55
C ASP A 101 -5.29 13.85 -9.51
N TYR A 102 -4.43 13.35 -8.61
CA TYR A 102 -3.03 13.76 -8.53
C TYR A 102 -2.27 13.48 -9.83
N LEU A 103 -2.34 12.25 -10.34
CA LEU A 103 -1.64 11.85 -11.56
C LEU A 103 -2.22 12.50 -12.84
N ALA A 104 -3.50 12.90 -12.81
CA ALA A 104 -4.12 13.60 -13.92
C ALA A 104 -3.61 15.04 -14.10
N LYS A 105 -2.97 15.63 -13.08
CA LYS A 105 -2.41 16.98 -13.16
C LYS A 105 -1.08 16.98 -13.89
N GLN A 106 -0.91 17.92 -14.81
CA GLN A 106 0.36 18.11 -15.53
C GLN A 106 1.48 18.59 -14.59
N ASP A 107 1.16 19.46 -13.63
CA ASP A 107 2.08 19.92 -12.59
C ASP A 107 1.37 19.93 -11.22
N PRO A 108 1.42 18.82 -10.47
CA PRO A 108 0.81 18.75 -9.15
C PRO A 108 1.56 19.60 -8.11
N ALA A 109 2.86 19.87 -8.31
CA ALA A 109 3.64 20.69 -7.39
C ALA A 109 3.19 22.16 -7.44
N ALA A 110 2.87 22.67 -8.63
CA ALA A 110 2.32 24.01 -8.79
C ALA A 110 0.99 24.18 -8.04
N GLU A 111 0.07 23.22 -8.12
CA GLU A 111 -1.20 23.30 -7.38
C GLU A 111 -0.99 23.25 -5.86
N LEU A 112 -0.09 22.38 -5.38
CA LEU A 112 0.25 22.31 -3.96
C LEU A 112 0.86 23.62 -3.43
N LEU A 113 1.62 24.35 -4.24
CA LEU A 113 2.19 25.66 -3.87
C LEU A 113 1.14 26.77 -3.71
N THR A 114 -0.08 26.60 -4.24
CA THR A 114 -1.17 27.57 -4.04
C THR A 114 -1.72 27.56 -2.62
N VAL A 115 -1.49 26.48 -1.87
CA VAL A 115 -2.00 26.29 -0.52
C VAL A 115 -1.17 27.07 0.49
N SER A 116 -1.84 27.83 1.36
CA SER A 116 -1.17 28.61 2.40
C SER A 116 -0.33 27.71 3.32
N GLY A 117 0.93 28.08 3.51
CA GLY A 117 1.90 27.30 4.29
C GLY A 117 2.59 26.19 3.50
N PHE A 118 2.27 25.95 2.23
CA PHE A 118 3.05 25.00 1.41
C PHE A 118 4.15 25.75 0.68
N GLY A 119 5.37 25.69 1.25
CA GLY A 119 6.57 26.19 0.58
C GLY A 119 7.24 25.11 -0.27
N LYS A 120 8.18 25.51 -1.14
CA LYS A 120 8.91 24.63 -2.08
C LYS A 120 9.38 23.30 -1.46
N SER A 121 10.03 23.37 -0.30
CA SER A 121 10.55 22.17 0.38
C SER A 121 9.44 21.23 0.89
N ARG A 122 8.34 21.79 1.39
CA ARG A 122 7.21 21.00 1.88
C ARG A 122 6.47 20.35 0.71
N THR A 123 6.25 21.10 -0.36
CA THR A 123 5.64 20.60 -1.60
C THR A 123 6.46 19.45 -2.18
N ALA A 124 7.78 19.62 -2.30
CA ALA A 124 8.67 18.54 -2.78
C ALA A 124 8.50 17.27 -1.94
N ARG A 125 8.53 17.37 -0.61
CA ARG A 125 8.32 16.22 0.28
C ARG A 125 6.95 15.55 0.09
N ILE A 126 5.89 16.33 -0.11
CA ILE A 126 4.55 15.77 -0.33
C ILE A 126 4.51 15.01 -1.66
N VAL A 127 5.09 15.59 -2.72
CA VAL A 127 5.22 14.95 -4.04
C VAL A 127 6.03 13.66 -3.93
N ASP A 128 7.16 13.68 -3.22
CA ASP A 128 7.98 12.49 -3.00
C ASP A 128 7.18 11.39 -2.29
N VAL A 129 6.45 11.72 -1.22
CA VAL A 129 5.59 10.77 -0.50
C VAL A 129 4.51 10.17 -1.41
N LEU A 130 3.84 11.01 -2.23
CA LEU A 130 2.81 10.53 -3.15
C LEU A 130 3.39 9.65 -4.26
N ASN A 131 4.55 10.00 -4.81
CA ASN A 131 5.22 9.20 -5.83
C ASN A 131 5.71 7.87 -5.26
N SER A 132 6.36 7.89 -4.09
CA SER A 132 6.79 6.65 -3.42
C SER A 132 5.61 5.74 -3.11
N PHE A 133 4.46 6.28 -2.71
CA PHE A 133 3.26 5.48 -2.50
C PHE A 133 2.76 4.81 -3.79
N VAL A 134 2.77 5.53 -4.91
CA VAL A 134 2.41 4.97 -6.23
C VAL A 134 3.40 3.90 -6.66
N ASP A 135 4.71 4.16 -6.51
CA ASP A 135 5.77 3.24 -6.86
C ASP A 135 5.70 1.95 -6.03
N ASP A 136 5.48 2.07 -4.71
CA ASP A 136 5.29 0.92 -3.81
C ASP A 136 4.05 0.09 -4.18
N TYR A 137 2.99 0.72 -4.70
CA TYR A 137 1.79 0.03 -5.15
C TYR A 137 1.96 -0.72 -6.49
N LEU A 138 2.94 -0.32 -7.31
CA LEU A 138 3.17 -0.84 -8.67
C LEU A 138 4.42 -1.71 -8.80
N SER A 139 5.26 -1.78 -7.76
CA SER A 139 6.40 -2.68 -7.65
C SER A 139 6.03 -4.08 -7.16
#